data_AF-I4HU38-F1
#
_entry.id   AF-I4HU38-F1
#
_cell.length_a   1.000
_cell.length_b   1.000
_cell.length_c   1.000
_cell.angle_alpha   90.00
_cell.angle_beta   90.00
_cell.angle_gamma   90.00
#
_symmetry.space_group_name_H-M   'P 1'
#
loop_
_entity.id
_entity.type
_entity.pdbx_description
1 polymer ?
#
loop_
_entity_poly.entity_id
_entity_poly.type
_entity_poly.pdbx_seq_one_letter_code
_entity_poly.pdbx_strand_id
1 'polypeptide(L)'
;MGLFDRLSRVVRANLNDMVSKAEDPEKMLEQAVSEMQEDLVQVRQAVARAIAEQRQTEQKYSKDQSEANKWEQRAKLALAKGDENLAREALKRKKDCTETAAILKNQLDQQTVQVDSLRKNLIALESKISEAKTKKNMLVARSRAAKANEELQKTLGSINTSSSVGAFERMEAKVIELEASSQAYGELEGIGIEHQFAALEAGSDVEDELAMLKAQMPGGALPPSTTSSQPTLPQATTVRDSVVDAELEELRSKLKEL
;
A
#
# COMPACT_ATOMS: atom_id res chain seq x y z
N MET A 1 -24.98 31.84 6.21
CA MET A 1 -23.68 31.15 6.28
C MET A 1 -23.94 29.70 6.66
N GLY A 2 -23.62 28.74 5.80
CA GLY A 2 -23.95 27.32 6.00
C GLY A 2 -22.91 26.55 6.81
N LEU A 3 -23.28 25.36 7.31
CA LEU A 3 -22.37 24.43 7.99
C LEU A 3 -21.13 24.09 7.13
N PHE A 4 -21.28 24.03 5.81
CA PHE A 4 -20.20 23.80 4.85
C PHE A 4 -19.09 24.87 4.87
N ASP A 5 -19.45 26.15 5.10
CA ASP A 5 -18.52 27.28 5.20
C ASP A 5 -17.74 27.21 6.53
N ARG A 6 -18.41 26.76 7.60
CA ARG A 6 -17.75 26.46 8.88
C ARG A 6 -16.78 25.28 8.75
N LEU A 7 -17.18 24.21 8.08
CA LEU A 7 -16.34 23.03 7.86
C LEU A 7 -15.10 23.36 7.02
N SER A 8 -15.25 24.11 5.92
CA SER A 8 -14.12 24.52 5.08
C SER A 8 -13.14 25.46 5.81
N ARG A 9 -13.66 26.27 6.75
CA ARG A 9 -12.85 27.16 7.60
C ARG A 9 -12.07 26.40 8.66
N VAL A 10 -12.64 25.36 9.27
CA VAL A 10 -11.93 24.47 10.20
C VAL A 10 -10.79 23.73 9.47
N VAL A 11 -11.04 23.23 8.26
CA VAL A 11 -10.00 22.60 7.42
C VAL A 11 -8.86 23.58 7.08
N ARG A 12 -9.18 24.83 6.69
CA ARG A 12 -8.16 25.84 6.38
C ARG A 12 -7.40 26.38 7.59
N ALA A 13 -8.05 26.50 8.76
CA ALA A 13 -7.40 27.03 9.97
C ALA A 13 -6.40 26.03 10.57
N ASN A 14 -6.75 24.73 10.63
CA ASN A 14 -5.84 23.72 11.17
C ASN A 14 -4.66 23.37 10.26
N LEU A 15 -4.75 23.66 8.95
CA LEU A 15 -3.69 23.37 7.98
C LEU A 15 -2.37 24.12 8.25
N ASN A 16 -2.38 25.21 9.04
CA ASN A 16 -1.19 25.98 9.36
C ASN A 16 -0.51 25.55 10.67
N ASP A 17 -1.28 25.03 11.65
CA ASP A 17 -0.77 24.60 12.97
C ASP A 17 -0.51 23.08 13.08
N MET A 18 -1.10 22.25 12.23
CA MET A 18 -0.86 20.79 12.25
C MET A 18 0.46 20.35 11.60
N VAL A 19 1.13 21.21 10.81
CA VAL A 19 2.36 20.85 10.08
C VAL A 19 3.51 20.46 11.03
N SER A 20 3.51 21.00 12.25
CA SER A 20 4.54 20.75 13.28
C SER A 20 4.15 19.72 14.35
N LYS A 21 2.95 19.11 14.27
CA LYS A 21 2.39 18.21 15.29
C LYS A 21 1.69 16.95 14.72
N ALA A 22 2.03 16.53 13.51
CA ALA A 22 1.45 15.35 12.87
C ALA A 22 2.04 14.03 13.44
N GLU A 23 1.53 13.54 14.57
CA GLU A 23 2.00 12.29 15.20
C GLU A 23 1.66 11.02 14.39
N ASP A 24 0.62 11.03 13.54
CA ASP A 24 0.53 10.12 12.37
C ASP A 24 -0.55 10.59 11.35
N PRO A 25 -0.20 10.96 10.11
CA PRO A 25 -1.20 11.37 9.11
C PRO A 25 -2.15 10.22 8.71
N GLU A 26 -1.72 8.97 8.86
CA GLU A 26 -2.55 7.79 8.57
C GLU A 26 -3.73 7.69 9.56
N LYS A 27 -3.48 7.92 10.85
CA LYS A 27 -4.51 7.90 11.91
C LYS A 27 -5.52 9.04 11.75
N MET A 28 -5.06 10.25 11.40
CA MET A 28 -5.96 11.39 11.16
C MET A 28 -6.93 11.15 10.00
N LEU A 29 -6.45 10.56 8.90
CA LEU A 29 -7.32 10.20 7.76
C LEU A 29 -8.26 9.04 8.09
N GLU A 30 -7.83 8.10 8.94
CA GLU A 30 -8.66 7.00 9.41
C GLU A 30 -9.78 7.48 10.33
N GLN A 31 -9.47 8.32 11.32
CA GLN A 31 -10.43 8.96 12.20
C GLN A 31 -11.46 9.78 11.41
N ALA A 32 -11.02 10.64 10.50
CA ALA A 32 -11.93 11.46 9.68
C ALA A 32 -12.91 10.59 8.85
N VAL A 33 -12.44 9.45 8.31
CA VAL A 33 -13.32 8.51 7.61
C VAL A 33 -14.28 7.80 8.56
N SER A 34 -13.87 7.47 9.80
CA SER A 34 -14.75 6.89 10.83
C SER A 34 -15.85 7.86 11.24
N GLU A 35 -15.50 9.11 11.56
CA GLU A 35 -16.46 10.18 11.90
C GLU A 35 -17.50 10.36 10.78
N MET A 36 -17.06 10.43 9.52
CA MET A 36 -17.98 10.50 8.37
C MET A 36 -18.91 9.26 8.25
N GLN A 37 -18.49 8.08 8.70
CA GLN A 37 -19.33 6.88 8.72
C GLN A 37 -20.34 6.89 9.89
N GLU A 38 -19.96 7.43 11.03
CA GLU A 38 -20.86 7.63 12.18
C GLU A 38 -21.94 8.67 11.86
N ASP A 39 -21.54 9.81 11.27
CA ASP A 39 -22.45 10.84 10.75
C ASP A 39 -23.41 10.25 9.71
N LEU A 40 -22.93 9.38 8.80
CA LEU A 40 -23.80 8.70 7.84
C LEU A 40 -24.88 7.85 8.52
N VAL A 41 -24.57 7.17 9.63
CA VAL A 41 -25.58 6.43 10.40
C VAL A 41 -26.61 7.38 11.00
N GLN A 42 -26.19 8.52 11.57
CA GLN A 42 -27.11 9.53 12.11
C GLN A 42 -28.01 10.12 11.01
N VAL A 43 -27.45 10.46 9.85
CA VAL A 43 -28.21 10.96 8.69
C VAL A 43 -29.20 9.90 8.21
N ARG A 44 -28.80 8.63 8.05
CA ARG A 44 -29.72 7.53 7.69
C ARG A 44 -30.88 7.40 8.68
N GLN A 45 -30.62 7.51 9.99
CA GLN A 45 -31.67 7.51 11.01
C GLN A 45 -32.61 8.72 10.89
N ALA A 46 -32.09 9.92 10.62
CA ALA A 46 -32.90 11.12 10.42
C ALA A 46 -33.79 11.00 9.17
N VAL A 47 -33.26 10.50 8.04
CA VAL A 47 -34.05 10.23 6.83
C VAL A 47 -35.11 9.17 7.09
N ALA A 48 -34.79 8.10 7.83
CA ALA A 48 -35.78 7.07 8.20
C ALA A 48 -36.92 7.64 9.06
N ARG A 49 -36.63 8.53 10.01
CA ARG A 49 -37.66 9.24 10.81
C ARG A 49 -38.55 10.12 9.93
N ALA A 50 -37.98 10.89 9.00
CA ALA A 50 -38.75 11.71 8.06
C ALA A 50 -39.67 10.86 7.15
N ILE A 51 -39.20 9.71 6.66
CA ILE A 51 -40.02 8.75 5.89
C ILE A 51 -41.14 8.17 6.75
N ALA A 52 -40.87 7.86 8.03
CA ALA A 52 -41.88 7.36 8.95
C ALA A 52 -42.98 8.41 9.23
N GLU A 53 -42.59 9.68 9.41
CA GLU A 53 -43.53 10.79 9.59
C GLU A 53 -44.39 11.01 8.32
N GLN A 54 -43.77 11.03 7.13
CA GLN A 54 -44.47 11.10 5.85
C GLN A 54 -45.54 9.99 5.73
N ARG A 55 -45.20 8.74 6.06
CA ARG A 55 -46.13 7.60 6.05
C ARG A 55 -47.26 7.74 7.08
N GLN A 56 -47.01 8.34 8.24
CA GLN A 56 -48.07 8.62 9.22
C GLN A 56 -49.05 9.68 8.69
N THR A 57 -48.56 10.73 8.02
CA THR A 57 -49.41 11.73 7.35
C THR A 57 -50.23 11.10 6.23
N GLU A 58 -49.61 10.27 5.40
CA GLU A 58 -50.26 9.50 4.32
C GLU A 58 -51.37 8.58 4.84
N GLN A 59 -51.12 7.86 5.94
CA GLN A 59 -52.10 7.00 6.57
C GLN A 59 -53.30 7.79 7.13
N LYS A 60 -53.05 8.94 7.76
CA LYS A 60 -54.12 9.85 8.23
C LYS A 60 -54.95 10.38 7.06
N TYR A 61 -54.29 10.86 5.99
CA TYR A 61 -54.93 11.33 4.77
C TYR A 61 -55.85 10.27 4.15
N SER A 62 -55.33 9.04 3.97
CA SER A 62 -56.09 7.91 3.43
C SER A 62 -57.28 7.53 4.32
N LYS A 63 -57.13 7.60 5.64
CA LYS A 63 -58.21 7.37 6.60
C LYS A 63 -59.32 8.41 6.46
N ASP A 64 -59.00 9.71 6.43
CA ASP A 64 -59.99 10.78 6.33
C ASP A 64 -60.70 10.76 4.97
N GLN A 65 -59.99 10.41 3.89
CA GLN A 65 -60.60 10.17 2.58
C GLN A 65 -61.55 8.97 2.59
N SER A 66 -61.19 7.87 3.28
CA SER A 66 -62.09 6.73 3.50
C SER A 66 -63.34 7.11 4.31
N GLU A 67 -63.19 7.94 5.34
CA GLU A 67 -64.31 8.44 6.15
C GLU A 67 -65.22 9.38 5.36
N ALA A 68 -64.67 10.29 4.56
CA ALA A 68 -65.44 11.12 3.63
C ALA A 68 -66.28 10.28 2.64
N ASN A 69 -65.69 9.22 2.07
CA ASN A 69 -66.39 8.30 1.17
C ASN A 69 -67.52 7.53 1.89
N LYS A 70 -67.31 7.11 3.14
CA LYS A 70 -68.36 6.48 3.97
C LYS A 70 -69.50 7.45 4.28
N TRP A 71 -69.19 8.72 4.58
CA TRP A 71 -70.20 9.75 4.81
C TRP A 71 -70.98 10.08 3.52
N GLU A 72 -70.34 10.07 2.36
CA GLU A 72 -71.02 10.19 1.07
C GLU A 72 -72.02 9.04 0.82
N GLN A 73 -71.59 7.79 1.05
CA GLN A 73 -72.48 6.62 0.92
C GLN A 73 -73.67 6.69 1.89
N ARG A 74 -73.45 7.14 3.13
CA ARG A 74 -74.51 7.37 4.11
C ARG A 74 -75.47 8.48 3.69
N ALA A 75 -74.97 9.58 3.14
CA ALA A 75 -75.81 10.65 2.60
C ALA A 75 -76.70 10.16 1.44
N LYS A 76 -76.14 9.39 0.50
CA LYS A 76 -76.89 8.77 -0.60
C LYS A 76 -77.98 7.81 -0.08
N LEU A 77 -77.67 7.00 0.93
CA LEU A 77 -78.62 6.09 1.56
C LEU A 77 -79.77 6.84 2.28
N ALA A 78 -79.47 7.94 2.97
CA ALA A 78 -80.47 8.78 3.63
C ALA A 78 -81.41 9.45 2.62
N LEU A 79 -80.86 10.02 1.52
CA LEU A 79 -81.66 10.57 0.42
C LEU A 79 -82.56 9.51 -0.23
N ALA A 80 -82.05 8.30 -0.46
CA ALA A 80 -82.83 7.20 -1.01
C ALA A 80 -83.99 6.73 -0.10
N LYS A 81 -83.96 7.09 1.19
CA LYS A 81 -85.03 6.85 2.16
C LYS A 81 -85.95 8.06 2.41
N GLY A 82 -85.65 9.20 1.79
CA GLY A 82 -86.37 10.47 2.00
C GLY A 82 -85.91 11.30 3.21
N ASP A 83 -84.91 10.84 3.97
CA ASP A 83 -84.41 11.51 5.18
C ASP A 83 -83.42 12.64 4.84
N GLU A 84 -83.93 13.74 4.28
CA GLU A 84 -83.08 14.88 3.86
C GLU A 84 -82.23 15.47 5.00
N ASN A 85 -82.76 15.51 6.22
CA ASN A 85 -82.03 16.07 7.36
C ASN A 85 -80.81 15.21 7.73
N LEU A 86 -80.98 13.88 7.75
CA LEU A 86 -79.88 12.94 7.97
C LEU A 86 -78.86 13.00 6.82
N ALA A 87 -79.32 13.21 5.58
CA ALA A 87 -78.45 13.44 4.44
C ALA A 87 -77.62 14.73 4.56
N ARG A 88 -78.23 15.85 4.99
CA ARG A 88 -77.53 17.13 5.24
C ARG A 88 -76.45 16.96 6.32
N GLU A 89 -76.75 16.26 7.42
CA GLU A 89 -75.77 15.98 8.47
C GLU A 89 -74.60 15.11 7.97
N ALA A 90 -74.90 14.05 7.21
CA ALA A 90 -73.88 13.20 6.61
C ALA A 90 -72.99 13.98 5.62
N LEU A 91 -73.57 14.87 4.81
CA LEU A 91 -72.81 15.75 3.91
C LEU A 91 -71.95 16.78 4.67
N LYS A 92 -72.41 17.28 5.82
CA LYS A 92 -71.59 18.14 6.69
C LYS A 92 -70.36 17.39 7.20
N ARG A 93 -70.54 16.18 7.75
CA ARG A 93 -69.41 15.35 8.21
C ARG A 93 -68.48 14.94 7.06
N LYS A 94 -69.02 14.66 5.87
CA LYS A 94 -68.19 14.47 4.66
C LYS A 94 -67.32 15.69 4.42
N LYS A 95 -67.90 16.90 4.45
CA LYS A 95 -67.18 18.16 4.21
C LYS A 95 -66.01 18.31 5.20
N ASP A 96 -66.28 18.14 6.49
CA ASP A 96 -65.27 18.24 7.56
C ASP A 96 -64.09 17.26 7.32
N CYS A 97 -64.39 15.99 6.97
CA CYS A 97 -63.37 15.00 6.59
C CYS A 97 -62.60 15.41 5.31
N THR A 98 -63.27 15.94 4.29
CA THR A 98 -62.60 16.36 3.03
C THR A 98 -61.70 17.58 3.22
N GLU A 99 -62.08 18.54 4.07
CA GLU A 99 -61.24 19.69 4.39
C GLU A 99 -59.98 19.26 5.17
N THR A 100 -60.15 18.36 6.15
CA THR A 100 -59.03 17.76 6.89
C THR A 100 -58.09 16.97 5.96
N ALA A 101 -58.64 16.15 5.07
CA ALA A 101 -57.87 15.43 4.06
C ALA A 101 -57.13 16.38 3.10
N ALA A 102 -57.72 17.51 2.71
CA ALA A 102 -57.04 18.51 1.87
C ALA A 102 -55.85 19.16 2.58
N ILE A 103 -55.97 19.46 3.88
CA ILE A 103 -54.86 19.97 4.70
C ILE A 103 -53.73 18.93 4.78
N LEU A 104 -54.07 17.67 5.12
CA LEU A 104 -53.11 16.57 5.19
C LEU A 104 -52.43 16.28 3.84
N LYS A 105 -53.14 16.44 2.71
CA LYS A 105 -52.55 16.29 1.37
C LYS A 105 -51.48 17.33 1.09
N ASN A 106 -51.74 18.60 1.40
CA ASN A 106 -50.75 19.67 1.26
C ASN A 106 -49.52 19.43 2.15
N GLN A 107 -49.71 18.96 3.39
CA GLN A 107 -48.61 18.57 4.28
C GLN A 107 -47.81 17.38 3.72
N LEU A 108 -48.49 16.35 3.20
CA LEU A 108 -47.87 15.18 2.59
C LEU A 108 -47.03 15.55 1.37
N ASP A 109 -47.50 16.47 0.53
CA ASP A 109 -46.77 16.93 -0.67
C ASP A 109 -45.49 17.69 -0.28
N GLN A 110 -45.55 18.54 0.74
CA GLN A 110 -44.37 19.21 1.30
C GLN A 110 -43.38 18.20 1.91
N GLN A 111 -43.86 17.25 2.71
CA GLN A 111 -43.03 16.19 3.30
C GLN A 111 -42.40 15.30 2.22
N THR A 112 -43.10 15.03 1.11
CA THR A 112 -42.58 14.24 -0.02
C THR A 112 -41.39 14.92 -0.68
N VAL A 113 -41.50 16.21 -1.00
CA VAL A 113 -40.38 16.99 -1.57
C VAL A 113 -39.18 17.04 -0.61
N GLN A 114 -39.42 17.17 0.69
CA GLN A 114 -38.37 17.15 1.71
C GLN A 114 -37.69 15.78 1.80
N VAL A 115 -38.45 14.70 1.88
CA VAL A 115 -37.94 13.31 1.94
C VAL A 115 -37.13 12.96 0.69
N ASP A 116 -37.57 13.34 -0.50
CA ASP A 116 -36.82 13.06 -1.73
C ASP A 116 -35.54 13.89 -1.84
N SER A 117 -35.54 15.13 -1.34
CA SER A 117 -34.31 15.91 -1.17
C SER A 117 -33.33 15.23 -0.19
N LEU A 118 -33.83 14.79 0.96
CA LEU A 118 -33.05 14.07 1.97
C LEU A 118 -32.46 12.75 1.43
N ARG A 119 -33.23 11.97 0.65
CA ARG A 119 -32.75 10.76 -0.03
C ARG A 119 -31.62 11.05 -1.02
N LYS A 120 -31.77 12.08 -1.86
CA LYS A 120 -30.73 12.50 -2.82
C LYS A 120 -29.45 12.95 -2.10
N ASN A 121 -29.59 13.72 -1.01
CA ASN A 121 -28.46 14.16 -0.20
C ASN A 121 -27.75 12.99 0.50
N LEU A 122 -28.50 11.99 0.98
CA LEU A 122 -27.95 10.76 1.55
C LEU A 122 -27.11 9.98 0.53
N ILE A 123 -27.62 9.75 -0.68
CA ILE A 123 -26.88 9.06 -1.75
C ILE A 123 -25.60 9.84 -2.13
N ALA A 124 -25.69 11.17 -2.20
CA ALA A 124 -24.52 12.03 -2.46
C ALA A 124 -23.48 11.97 -1.33
N LEU A 125 -23.91 11.86 -0.07
CA LEU A 125 -23.03 11.69 1.10
C LEU A 125 -22.34 10.31 1.05
N GLU A 126 -23.07 9.25 0.74
CA GLU A 126 -22.52 7.89 0.58
C GLU A 126 -21.45 7.82 -0.52
N SER A 127 -21.70 8.46 -1.68
CA SER A 127 -20.70 8.60 -2.75
C SER A 127 -19.44 9.32 -2.28
N LYS A 128 -19.59 10.46 -1.58
CA LYS A 128 -18.46 11.24 -1.05
C LYS A 128 -17.66 10.48 0.02
N ILE A 129 -18.31 9.66 0.84
CA ILE A 129 -17.63 8.78 1.82
C ILE A 129 -16.83 7.68 1.10
N SER A 130 -17.39 7.11 0.03
CA SER A 130 -16.66 6.16 -0.83
C SER A 130 -15.42 6.79 -1.45
N GLU A 131 -15.55 7.99 -2.04
CA GLU A 131 -14.40 8.75 -2.55
C GLU A 131 -13.37 9.07 -1.46
N ALA A 132 -13.81 9.47 -0.26
CA ALA A 132 -12.93 9.76 0.87
C ALA A 132 -12.15 8.53 1.33
N LYS A 133 -12.77 7.34 1.34
CA LYS A 133 -12.09 6.06 1.60
C LYS A 133 -11.01 5.75 0.56
N THR A 134 -11.32 5.91 -0.73
CA THR A 134 -10.33 5.71 -1.80
C THR A 134 -9.18 6.71 -1.69
N LYS A 135 -9.48 7.98 -1.40
CA LYS A 135 -8.47 9.03 -1.15
C LYS A 135 -7.62 8.73 0.10
N LYS A 136 -8.20 8.24 1.20
CA LYS A 136 -7.45 7.75 2.37
C LYS A 136 -6.45 6.69 1.94
N ASN A 137 -6.92 5.61 1.29
CA ASN A 137 -6.08 4.48 0.94
C ASN A 137 -4.90 4.89 0.03
N MET A 138 -5.15 5.78 -0.95
CA MET A 138 -4.10 6.37 -1.79
C MET A 138 -3.09 7.19 -0.98
N LEU A 139 -3.54 8.05 -0.07
CA LEU A 139 -2.67 8.88 0.77
C LEU A 139 -1.86 8.05 1.78
N VAL A 140 -2.46 7.01 2.37
CA VAL A 140 -1.79 6.03 3.24
C VAL A 140 -0.71 5.27 2.48
N ALA A 141 -1.00 4.77 1.27
CA ALA A 141 0.00 4.10 0.44
C ALA A 141 1.17 5.05 0.07
N ARG A 142 0.87 6.31 -0.28
CA ARG A 142 1.88 7.32 -0.57
C ARG A 142 2.70 7.73 0.66
N SER A 143 2.08 7.82 1.84
CA SER A 143 2.75 8.01 3.14
C SER A 143 3.75 6.90 3.40
N ARG A 144 3.34 5.63 3.26
CA ARG A 144 4.22 4.46 3.48
C ARG A 144 5.38 4.40 2.48
N ALA A 145 5.12 4.67 1.20
CA ALA A 145 6.18 4.74 0.20
C ALA A 145 7.19 5.88 0.49
N ALA A 146 6.71 7.03 0.97
CA ALA A 146 7.59 8.13 1.39
C ALA A 146 8.41 7.77 2.65
N LYS A 147 7.79 7.20 3.69
CA LYS A 147 8.46 6.70 4.90
C LYS A 147 9.55 5.66 4.55
N ALA A 148 9.23 4.69 3.68
CA ALA A 148 10.19 3.67 3.23
C ALA A 148 11.35 4.26 2.42
N ASN A 149 11.11 5.23 1.54
CA ASN A 149 12.17 5.93 0.82
C ASN A 149 13.06 6.76 1.76
N GLU A 150 12.48 7.40 2.78
CA GLU A 150 13.21 8.14 3.81
C GLU A 150 14.09 7.20 4.67
N GLU A 151 13.57 6.03 5.05
CA GLU A 151 14.33 4.99 5.76
C GLU A 151 15.45 4.40 4.89
N LEU A 152 15.20 4.15 3.61
CA LEU A 152 16.24 3.73 2.64
C LEU A 152 17.32 4.80 2.50
N GLN A 153 16.96 6.08 2.40
CA GLN A 153 17.96 7.14 2.25
C GLN A 153 18.72 7.42 3.56
N LYS A 154 18.09 7.25 4.73
CA LYS A 154 18.77 7.26 6.04
C LYS A 154 19.71 6.08 6.20
N THR A 155 19.35 4.88 5.75
CA THR A 155 20.22 3.70 5.83
C THR A 155 21.35 3.74 4.80
N LEU A 156 21.13 4.21 3.57
CA LEU A 156 22.21 4.50 2.62
C LEU A 156 23.14 5.61 3.12
N GLY A 157 22.60 6.64 3.80
CA GLY A 157 23.40 7.71 4.41
C GLY A 157 24.15 7.28 5.68
N SER A 158 23.67 6.27 6.40
CA SER A 158 24.35 5.71 7.58
C SER A 158 25.28 4.54 7.24
N ILE A 159 25.09 3.88 6.09
CA ILE A 159 26.10 3.10 5.39
C ILE A 159 27.17 4.09 4.92
N ASN A 160 28.08 4.40 5.84
CA ASN A 160 29.32 5.11 5.55
C ASN A 160 30.18 4.25 4.61
N THR A 161 29.97 4.40 3.30
CA THR A 161 30.82 3.83 2.24
C THR A 161 32.31 4.15 2.47
N SER A 162 32.59 5.24 3.17
CA SER A 162 33.92 5.67 3.66
C SER A 162 34.63 4.65 4.56
N SER A 163 33.94 3.86 5.39
CA SER A 163 34.60 2.88 6.28
C SER A 163 34.92 1.57 5.56
N SER A 164 34.02 1.09 4.69
CA SER A 164 34.17 -0.18 3.97
C SER A 164 35.04 -0.07 2.71
N VAL A 165 34.90 0.99 1.91
CA VAL A 165 35.77 1.21 0.73
C VAL A 165 37.19 1.57 1.19
N GLY A 166 37.32 2.46 2.18
CA GLY A 166 38.62 2.79 2.77
C GLY A 166 39.27 1.63 3.53
N ALA A 167 38.56 0.53 3.82
CA ALA A 167 39.17 -0.71 4.32
C ALA A 167 39.72 -1.59 3.18
N PHE A 168 39.08 -1.57 2.00
CA PHE A 168 39.57 -2.24 0.79
C PHE A 168 40.84 -1.56 0.26
N GLU A 169 40.85 -0.23 0.13
CA GLU A 169 42.04 0.54 -0.29
C GLU A 169 43.25 0.32 0.64
N ARG A 170 43.02 0.22 1.95
CA ARG A 170 44.08 -0.11 2.92
C ARG A 170 44.60 -1.54 2.79
N MET A 171 43.77 -2.47 2.31
CA MET A 171 44.17 -3.85 2.07
C MET A 171 44.96 -3.96 0.76
N GLU A 172 44.50 -3.28 -0.29
CA GLU A 172 45.20 -3.15 -1.58
C GLU A 172 46.59 -2.52 -1.41
N ALA A 173 46.68 -1.38 -0.71
CA ALA A 173 47.96 -0.75 -0.40
C ALA A 173 48.93 -1.67 0.35
N LYS A 174 48.41 -2.52 1.24
CA LYS A 174 49.21 -3.50 1.99
C LYS A 174 49.61 -4.73 1.19
N VAL A 175 48.79 -5.13 0.20
CA VAL A 175 49.18 -6.14 -0.79
C VAL A 175 50.30 -5.61 -1.68
N ILE A 176 50.19 -4.36 -2.18
CA ILE A 176 51.24 -3.71 -2.97
C ILE A 176 52.54 -3.58 -2.15
N GLU A 177 52.47 -3.24 -0.87
CA GLU A 177 53.64 -3.21 0.04
C GLU A 177 54.28 -4.60 0.21
N LEU A 178 53.47 -5.66 0.32
CA LEU A 178 53.94 -7.05 0.41
C LEU A 178 54.54 -7.55 -0.92
N GLU A 179 53.97 -7.17 -2.07
CA GLU A 179 54.52 -7.48 -3.39
C GLU A 179 55.82 -6.73 -3.65
N ALA A 180 55.88 -5.43 -3.34
CA ALA A 180 57.09 -4.62 -3.49
C ALA A 180 58.22 -5.08 -2.56
N SER A 181 57.90 -5.46 -1.31
CA SER A 181 58.90 -6.06 -0.42
C SER A 181 59.31 -7.45 -0.88
N SER A 182 58.41 -8.28 -1.41
CA SER A 182 58.78 -9.57 -2.02
C SER A 182 59.69 -9.40 -3.25
N GLN A 183 59.50 -8.36 -4.06
CA GLN A 183 60.40 -8.03 -5.17
C GLN A 183 61.76 -7.54 -4.65
N ALA A 184 61.78 -6.67 -3.64
CA ALA A 184 63.01 -6.21 -3.00
C ALA A 184 63.78 -7.35 -2.30
N TYR A 185 63.11 -8.35 -1.72
CA TYR A 185 63.75 -9.56 -1.21
C TYR A 185 64.31 -10.43 -2.34
N GLY A 186 63.61 -10.54 -3.47
CA GLY A 186 64.14 -11.21 -4.67
C GLY A 186 65.40 -10.52 -5.24
N GLU A 187 65.42 -9.19 -5.24
CA GLU A 187 66.63 -8.42 -5.62
C GLU A 187 67.75 -8.56 -4.57
N LEU A 188 67.44 -8.53 -3.27
CA LEU A 188 68.46 -8.72 -2.22
C LEU A 188 69.01 -10.15 -2.16
N GLU A 189 68.20 -11.17 -2.42
CA GLU A 189 68.66 -12.57 -2.50
C GLU A 189 69.56 -12.78 -3.72
N GLY A 190 69.24 -12.12 -4.85
CA GLY A 190 70.10 -12.02 -6.03
C GLY A 190 71.40 -11.21 -5.81
N ILE A 191 71.45 -10.27 -4.86
CA ILE A 191 72.68 -9.53 -4.54
C ILE A 191 73.51 -10.27 -3.47
N GLY A 192 72.86 -10.92 -2.51
CA GLY A 192 73.50 -11.59 -1.38
C GLY A 192 74.15 -12.93 -1.75
N ILE A 193 73.53 -13.72 -2.62
CA ILE A 193 74.07 -15.01 -3.05
C ILE A 193 75.16 -14.82 -4.10
N GLU A 194 74.93 -14.01 -5.15
CA GLU A 194 75.91 -13.77 -6.21
C GLU A 194 77.20 -13.10 -5.68
N HIS A 195 77.11 -12.21 -4.69
CA HIS A 195 78.29 -11.61 -4.04
C HIS A 195 79.02 -12.61 -3.12
N GLN A 196 78.34 -13.62 -2.55
CA GLN A 196 78.99 -14.69 -1.81
C GLN A 196 79.66 -15.71 -2.74
N PHE A 197 79.09 -15.97 -3.92
CA PHE A 197 79.75 -16.74 -4.97
C PHE A 197 80.94 -15.99 -5.59
N ALA A 198 80.80 -14.71 -5.96
CA ALA A 198 81.91 -13.91 -6.48
C ALA A 198 83.08 -13.76 -5.47
N ALA A 199 82.79 -13.75 -4.16
CA ALA A 199 83.83 -13.76 -3.12
C ALA A 199 84.47 -15.14 -2.89
N LEU A 200 83.80 -16.24 -3.27
CA LEU A 200 84.39 -17.59 -3.31
C LEU A 200 85.19 -17.83 -4.61
N GLU A 201 84.67 -17.36 -5.75
CA GLU A 201 85.32 -17.47 -7.08
C GLU A 201 86.57 -16.58 -7.18
N ALA A 202 86.62 -15.47 -6.46
CA ALA A 202 87.85 -14.69 -6.27
C ALA A 202 88.83 -15.28 -5.22
N GLY A 203 88.53 -16.48 -4.71
CA GLY A 203 89.07 -17.02 -3.45
C GLY A 203 89.79 -18.37 -3.52
N SER A 204 90.14 -18.89 -4.71
CA SER A 204 91.19 -19.90 -4.88
C SER A 204 91.55 -20.11 -6.36
N ASP A 205 92.85 -20.15 -6.68
CA ASP A 205 93.37 -20.39 -8.04
C ASP A 205 92.96 -21.76 -8.60
N VAL A 206 91.87 -21.77 -9.37
CA VAL A 206 91.44 -22.95 -10.16
C VAL A 206 92.49 -23.29 -11.23
N GLU A 207 93.27 -22.31 -11.70
CA GLU A 207 94.44 -22.52 -12.55
C GLU A 207 95.56 -23.36 -11.90
N ASP A 208 95.79 -23.24 -10.59
CA ASP A 208 96.83 -24.02 -9.88
C ASP A 208 96.39 -25.47 -9.63
N GLU A 209 95.12 -25.70 -9.28
CA GLU A 209 94.60 -27.07 -9.15
C GLU A 209 94.41 -27.76 -10.51
N LEU A 210 94.14 -27.01 -11.59
CA LEU A 210 94.06 -27.56 -12.95
C LEU A 210 95.45 -27.97 -13.51
N ALA A 211 96.54 -27.40 -12.97
CA ALA A 211 97.90 -27.89 -13.19
C ALA A 211 98.18 -29.21 -12.45
N MET A 212 97.64 -29.39 -11.24
CA MET A 212 97.77 -30.65 -10.48
C MET A 212 96.87 -31.77 -11.01
N LEU A 213 95.61 -31.50 -11.35
CA LEU A 213 94.65 -32.53 -11.77
C LEU A 213 94.74 -32.93 -13.24
N LYS A 214 95.46 -32.19 -14.09
CA LYS A 214 95.99 -32.75 -15.35
C LYS A 214 96.96 -33.92 -15.14
N ALA A 215 97.48 -34.14 -13.93
CA ALA A 215 98.21 -35.35 -13.59
C ALA A 215 97.29 -36.56 -13.28
N GLN A 216 95.96 -36.38 -13.13
CA GLN A 216 95.00 -37.42 -12.74
C GLN A 216 93.63 -37.31 -13.47
N MET A 217 93.55 -37.92 -14.66
CA MET A 217 92.34 -38.21 -15.46
C MET A 217 91.60 -39.49 -14.96
N PRO A 218 90.43 -39.96 -15.54
CA PRO A 218 89.54 -39.43 -16.60
C PRO A 218 87.98 -39.60 -16.42
N GLY A 219 87.18 -38.77 -17.15
CA GLY A 219 85.81 -39.08 -17.68
C GLY A 219 84.60 -39.14 -16.72
N GLY A 220 83.33 -38.90 -17.11
CA GLY A 220 82.73 -38.38 -18.35
C GLY A 220 81.18 -38.47 -18.40
N ALA A 221 80.52 -37.54 -19.11
CA ALA A 221 79.12 -37.54 -19.63
C ALA A 221 77.86 -37.45 -18.69
N LEU A 222 77.13 -36.31 -18.77
CA LEU A 222 75.71 -36.09 -19.21
C LEU A 222 74.64 -37.24 -19.18
N PRO A 223 73.30 -36.97 -19.29
CA PRO A 223 72.38 -35.96 -18.67
C PRO A 223 70.99 -36.61 -18.26
N PRO A 224 69.75 -36.09 -18.57
CA PRO A 224 68.95 -34.97 -18.02
C PRO A 224 67.50 -35.37 -17.51
N SER A 225 66.57 -34.38 -17.40
CA SER A 225 65.07 -34.46 -17.53
C SER A 225 64.26 -35.06 -16.34
N THR A 226 62.96 -34.81 -16.09
CA THR A 226 61.80 -34.06 -16.69
C THR A 226 60.63 -34.03 -15.65
N THR A 227 59.46 -33.35 -15.73
CA THR A 227 58.92 -32.10 -16.34
C THR A 227 57.38 -32.05 -16.10
N SER A 228 56.72 -30.87 -16.12
CA SER A 228 55.24 -30.61 -16.25
C SER A 228 54.30 -31.02 -15.07
N SER A 229 53.16 -30.38 -14.74
CA SER A 229 52.22 -29.38 -15.33
C SER A 229 50.84 -29.92 -15.80
N GLN A 230 49.81 -29.67 -14.98
CA GLN A 230 48.49 -29.08 -15.37
C GLN A 230 47.43 -29.99 -16.11
N PRO A 231 46.22 -29.52 -16.57
CA PRO A 231 44.91 -29.68 -15.90
C PRO A 231 43.73 -30.23 -16.77
N THR A 232 42.46 -30.27 -16.28
CA THR A 232 41.20 -29.83 -16.99
C THR A 232 39.85 -30.07 -16.23
N LEU A 233 38.77 -29.40 -16.66
CA LEU A 233 37.34 -29.48 -16.21
C LEU A 233 36.50 -30.35 -17.21
N PRO A 234 35.16 -30.23 -17.42
CA PRO A 234 33.96 -29.85 -16.61
C PRO A 234 32.74 -30.82 -16.77
N GLN A 235 31.58 -30.58 -16.12
CA GLN A 235 30.22 -30.65 -16.75
C GLN A 235 29.04 -30.25 -15.80
N ALA A 236 27.84 -30.06 -16.36
CA ALA A 236 26.64 -29.48 -15.71
C ALA A 236 25.34 -30.30 -15.97
N THR A 237 24.28 -30.11 -15.17
CA THR A 237 22.84 -30.38 -15.46
C THR A 237 21.98 -29.75 -14.34
N THR A 238 21.24 -28.65 -14.57
CA THR A 238 19.81 -28.53 -14.98
C THR A 238 18.78 -28.88 -13.90
N VAL A 239 18.07 -27.84 -13.43
CA VAL A 239 16.85 -27.91 -12.60
C VAL A 239 15.62 -28.10 -13.51
N ARG A 240 14.61 -28.84 -13.06
CA ARG A 240 13.28 -28.86 -13.69
C ARG A 240 12.19 -28.49 -12.71
N ASP A 241 11.32 -27.62 -13.20
CA ASP A 241 10.07 -27.19 -12.58
C ASP A 241 9.05 -28.34 -12.63
N SER A 242 8.32 -28.58 -11.53
CA SER A 242 7.36 -29.70 -11.43
C SER A 242 6.23 -29.44 -10.43
N VAL A 243 5.95 -28.16 -10.11
CA VAL A 243 4.95 -27.79 -9.09
C VAL A 243 3.76 -27.05 -9.71
N VAL A 244 3.94 -26.39 -10.85
CA VAL A 244 2.92 -25.52 -11.46
C VAL A 244 1.83 -26.30 -12.24
N ASP A 245 2.13 -27.50 -12.75
CA ASP A 245 1.16 -28.30 -13.51
C ASP A 245 0.11 -29.02 -12.64
N ALA A 246 0.36 -29.20 -11.34
CA ALA A 246 -0.55 -29.94 -10.44
C ALA A 246 -1.79 -29.12 -10.01
N GLU A 247 -1.64 -27.81 -9.81
CA GLU A 247 -2.73 -26.95 -9.31
C GLU A 247 -3.78 -26.64 -10.40
N LEU A 248 -3.43 -26.80 -11.67
CA LEU A 248 -4.29 -26.52 -12.82
C LEU A 248 -5.36 -27.59 -13.08
N GLU A 249 -5.17 -28.83 -12.61
CA GLU A 249 -6.16 -29.90 -12.73
C GLU A 249 -7.24 -29.84 -11.63
N GLU A 250 -6.90 -29.44 -10.40
CA GLU A 250 -7.88 -29.30 -9.31
C GLU A 250 -8.98 -28.25 -9.59
N LEU A 251 -8.65 -27.20 -10.35
CA LEU A 251 -9.62 -26.17 -10.74
C LEU A 251 -10.58 -26.66 -11.85
N ARG A 252 -10.19 -27.68 -12.63
CA ARG A 252 -11.02 -28.24 -13.71
C ARG A 252 -12.03 -29.29 -13.22
N SER A 253 -11.73 -30.00 -12.14
CA SER A 253 -12.68 -30.96 -11.55
C SER A 253 -13.85 -30.26 -10.86
N LYS A 254 -13.57 -29.23 -10.03
CA LYS A 254 -14.59 -28.47 -9.27
C LYS A 254 -15.60 -27.70 -10.13
N LEU A 255 -15.30 -27.47 -11.42
CA LEU A 255 -16.20 -26.80 -12.37
C LEU A 255 -17.16 -27.76 -13.11
N LYS A 256 -17.12 -29.06 -12.78
CA LYS A 256 -17.93 -30.10 -13.46
C LYS A 256 -18.98 -30.78 -12.57
N GLU A 257 -19.10 -30.33 -11.31
CA GLU A 257 -20.10 -30.81 -10.33
C GLU A 257 -21.09 -29.70 -9.90
N LEU A 258 -21.22 -28.65 -10.71
CA LEU A 258 -22.22 -27.57 -10.63
C LEU A 258 -22.97 -27.45 -11.97
#